data_AF-A0A963S4N7-F1
#
_entry.id   AF-A0A963S4N7-F1
#
_cell.length_a   1.000
_cell.length_b   1.000
_cell.length_c   1.000
_cell.angle_alpha   90.00
_cell.angle_beta   90.00
_cell.angle_gamma   90.00
#
_symmetry.space_group_name_H-M   'P 1'
#
loop_
_entity.id
_entity.type
_entity.pdbx_description
1 polymer ?
#
loop_
_entity_poly.entity_id
_entity_poly.type
_entity_poly.pdbx_seq_one_letter_code
_entity_poly.pdbx_strand_id
1 'polypeptide(L)'
;IPGKMIKGMGGAMDLVAGVKKIIVVMDHCSKAGDPKFIPECTLPLTGRNVVDMIISDMCVFQRPDHDSPFRLIELAPGVTAEEVRNRTTANYVE
;
A
#
# COMPACT_ATOMS: atom_id res chain seq x y z
N ILE A 1 5.84 -9.64 -11.68
CA ILE A 1 4.60 -9.90 -12.45
C ILE A 1 4.80 -11.19 -13.24
N PRO A 2 4.14 -12.29 -12.82
CA PRO A 2 4.17 -13.54 -13.58
C PRO A 2 3.90 -13.30 -15.07
N GLY A 3 4.72 -13.87 -15.95
CA GLY A 3 4.57 -13.74 -17.41
C GLY A 3 5.06 -12.42 -18.03
N LYS A 4 5.65 -11.49 -17.26
CA LYS A 4 6.34 -10.30 -17.81
C LYS A 4 7.83 -10.36 -17.50
N MET A 5 8.66 -9.74 -18.33
CA MET A 5 10.09 -9.57 -18.06
C MET A 5 10.26 -8.64 -16.87
N ILE A 6 10.86 -9.16 -15.80
CA ILE A 6 11.15 -8.42 -14.57
C ILE A 6 12.68 -8.33 -14.46
N LYS A 7 13.22 -7.12 -14.49
CA LYS A 7 14.59 -6.89 -13.98
C LYS A 7 14.52 -7.21 -12.49
N GLY A 8 15.29 -8.18 -12.00
CA GLY A 8 15.15 -8.77 -10.66
C GLY A 8 15.02 -7.76 -9.51
N MET A 9 14.61 -8.21 -8.33
CA MET A 9 14.24 -7.35 -7.19
C MET A 9 15.32 -6.34 -6.73
N GLY A 10 16.58 -6.51 -7.13
CA GLY A 10 17.69 -5.66 -6.71
C GLY A 10 17.80 -5.63 -5.18
N GLY A 11 18.21 -4.49 -4.62
CA GLY A 11 18.31 -4.28 -3.16
C GLY A 11 16.97 -3.98 -2.46
N ALA A 12 15.83 -4.16 -3.13
CA ALA A 12 14.53 -3.86 -2.52
C ALA A 12 14.23 -4.77 -1.33
N MET A 13 14.60 -6.05 -1.41
CA MET A 13 14.42 -7.00 -0.31
C MET A 13 15.33 -6.65 0.88
N ASP A 14 16.57 -6.25 0.64
CA ASP A 14 17.50 -5.83 1.68
C ASP A 14 17.01 -4.57 2.40
N LEU A 15 16.47 -3.60 1.63
CA LEU A 15 15.92 -2.37 2.21
C LEU A 15 14.75 -2.66 3.14
N VAL A 16 13.77 -3.46 2.70
CA VAL A 16 12.59 -3.74 3.53
C VAL A 16 12.89 -4.62 4.74
N ALA A 17 14.02 -5.33 4.76
CA ALA A 17 14.45 -6.11 5.90
C ALA A 17 15.24 -5.29 6.95
N GLY A 18 15.91 -4.21 6.53
CA GLY A 18 16.90 -3.51 7.37
C GLY A 18 16.51 -2.12 7.87
N VAL A 19 15.46 -1.50 7.32
CA VAL A 19 15.07 -0.13 7.71
C VAL A 19 14.02 -0.10 8.80
N LYS A 20 14.04 0.96 9.62
CA LYS A 20 13.12 1.12 10.75
C LYS A 20 11.70 1.55 10.37
N LYS A 21 11.54 2.14 9.18
CA LYS A 21 10.26 2.65 8.70
C LYS A 21 10.15 2.51 7.20
N ILE A 22 9.06 1.91 6.73
CA ILE A 22 8.77 1.64 5.33
C ILE A 22 7.54 2.42 4.93
N ILE A 23 7.76 3.37 4.02
CA ILE A 23 6.72 4.20 3.42
C ILE A 23 6.60 3.81 1.95
N VAL A 24 5.40 3.39 1.55
CA VAL A 24 5.07 3.09 0.16
C VAL A 24 4.38 4.30 -0.44
N VAL A 25 4.94 4.83 -1.53
CA VAL A 25 4.30 5.87 -2.34
C VAL A 25 3.83 5.22 -3.63
N MET A 26 2.54 5.33 -3.93
CA MET A 26 1.95 4.69 -5.10
C MET A 26 0.64 5.35 -5.54
N ASP A 27 0.28 5.21 -6.81
CA ASP A 27 -1.10 5.47 -7.23
C ASP A 27 -2.05 4.50 -6.51
N HIS A 28 -3.21 4.98 -6.08
CA HIS A 28 -4.19 4.22 -5.30
C HIS A 28 -4.83 3.08 -6.10
N CYS A 29 -5.06 3.31 -7.39
CA CYS A 29 -5.63 2.36 -8.33
C CYS A 29 -4.64 1.98 -9.44
N SER A 30 -4.88 0.85 -10.09
CA SER A 30 -4.19 0.45 -11.32
C SER A 30 -4.63 1.34 -12.48
N LYS A 31 -3.92 1.26 -13.62
CA LYS A 31 -4.36 1.93 -14.86
C LYS A 31 -5.73 1.47 -15.37
N ALA A 32 -6.19 0.28 -14.94
CA ALA A 32 -7.51 -0.25 -15.27
C ALA A 32 -8.57 0.17 -14.23
N GLY A 33 -8.19 0.90 -13.18
CA GLY A 33 -9.09 1.37 -12.13
C GLY A 33 -9.23 0.42 -10.93
N ASP A 34 -8.55 -0.72 -10.94
CA ASP A 34 -8.61 -1.70 -9.85
C ASP A 34 -7.88 -1.17 -8.59
N PRO A 35 -8.47 -1.32 -7.39
CA PRO A 35 -7.81 -1.02 -6.13
C PRO A 35 -6.48 -1.75 -5.97
N LYS A 36 -5.44 -1.03 -5.51
CA LYS A 36 -4.12 -1.64 -5.23
C LYS A 36 -3.91 -1.98 -3.76
N PHE A 37 -4.62 -1.31 -2.85
CA PHE A 37 -4.63 -1.70 -1.44
C PHE A 37 -5.74 -2.73 -1.21
N ILE A 38 -5.33 -3.99 -1.19
CA ILE A 38 -6.21 -5.17 -1.21
C ILE A 38 -5.92 -6.09 0.00
N PRO A 39 -6.83 -7.01 0.38
CA PRO A 39 -6.66 -7.87 1.55
C PRO A 39 -5.43 -8.79 1.49
N GLU A 40 -5.10 -9.30 0.29
CA GLU A 40 -3.96 -10.18 0.07
C GLU A 40 -3.30 -9.87 -1.28
N CYS A 41 -1.97 -9.75 -1.29
CA CYS A 41 -1.24 -9.48 -2.52
C CYS A 41 -1.34 -10.65 -3.50
N THR A 42 -1.73 -10.36 -4.73
CA THR A 42 -1.82 -11.34 -5.82
C THR A 42 -0.52 -11.46 -6.62
N LEU A 43 0.42 -10.53 -6.39
CA LEU A 43 1.76 -10.53 -6.98
C LEU A 43 2.77 -11.04 -5.95
N PRO A 44 3.91 -11.63 -6.41
CA PRO A 44 4.96 -12.07 -5.50
C PRO A 44 5.40 -10.96 -4.53
N LEU A 45 5.44 -11.30 -3.23
CA LEU A 45 5.79 -10.36 -2.17
C LEU A 45 7.28 -9.97 -2.24
N THR A 46 7.55 -8.68 -2.08
CA THR A 46 8.90 -8.19 -1.78
C THR A 46 9.27 -8.39 -0.31
N GLY A 47 8.29 -8.26 0.59
CA GLY A 47 8.44 -8.49 2.03
C GLY A 47 7.08 -8.74 2.66
N ARG A 48 7.04 -9.50 3.76
CA ARG A 48 5.80 -9.84 4.48
C ARG A 48 5.64 -8.95 5.71
N ASN A 49 4.47 -8.32 5.82
CA ASN A 49 4.09 -7.50 6.98
C ASN A 49 5.04 -6.31 7.28
N VAL A 50 5.69 -5.73 6.27
CA VAL A 50 6.78 -4.76 6.48
C VAL A 50 6.37 -3.28 6.36
N VAL A 51 5.25 -2.96 5.70
CA VAL A 51 4.87 -1.57 5.40
C VAL A 51 4.32 -0.86 6.63
N ASP A 52 4.71 0.39 6.91
CA ASP A 52 4.19 1.18 8.04
C ASP A 52 3.20 2.25 7.60
N MET A 53 3.42 2.80 6.40
CA MET A 53 2.62 3.90 5.85
C MET A 53 2.47 3.75 4.33
N ILE A 54 1.29 4.06 3.84
CA ILE A 54 0.97 4.11 2.40
C ILE A 54 0.51 5.52 2.11
N ILE A 55 1.18 6.19 1.17
CA ILE A 55 0.79 7.50 0.66
C ILE A 55 0.38 7.31 -0.79
N SER A 56 -0.83 7.74 -1.13
CA SER A 56 -1.32 7.74 -2.50
C SER A 56 -1.78 9.13 -2.94
N ASP A 57 -2.20 9.21 -4.19
CA ASP A 57 -2.89 10.36 -4.79
C ASP A 57 -4.25 10.69 -4.14
N MET A 58 -4.78 9.79 -3.30
CA MET A 58 -6.11 9.93 -2.67
C MET A 58 -6.04 10.15 -1.16
N CYS A 59 -5.11 9.49 -0.46
CA CYS A 59 -5.08 9.48 1.00
C CYS A 59 -3.75 8.99 1.57
N VAL A 60 -3.64 9.10 2.90
CA VAL A 60 -2.57 8.47 3.68
C VAL A 60 -3.16 7.42 4.62
N PHE A 61 -2.66 6.20 4.51
CA PHE A 61 -2.87 5.15 5.50
C PHE A 61 -1.63 4.96 6.36
N GLN A 62 -1.81 4.77 7.66
CA GLN A 62 -0.72 4.48 8.58
C GLN A 62 -1.15 3.46 9.63
N ARG A 63 -0.25 2.57 10.03
CA ARG A 63 -0.39 1.79 11.27
C ARG A 63 0.72 2.16 12.27
N PRO A 64 0.44 2.11 13.59
CA PRO A 64 1.44 2.40 14.62
C PRO A 64 2.49 1.29 14.77
N ASP A 65 2.14 0.04 14.47
CA ASP A 65 2.98 -1.15 14.55
C ASP A 65 2.47 -2.24 13.59
N HIS A 66 3.18 -3.36 13.50
CA HIS A 66 2.91 -4.44 12.55
C HIS A 66 1.74 -5.38 12.94
N ASP A 67 1.18 -5.23 14.13
CA ASP A 67 0.03 -5.99 14.62
C ASP A 67 -1.28 -5.19 14.55
N SER A 68 -1.16 -3.87 14.42
CA SER A 68 -2.29 -2.94 14.30
C SER A 68 -2.83 -2.84 12.86
N PRO A 69 -4.15 -2.59 12.70
CA PRO A 69 -4.72 -2.29 11.40
C PRO A 69 -4.20 -0.95 10.88
N PHE A 70 -4.18 -0.80 9.55
CA PHE A 70 -3.99 0.50 8.92
C PHE A 70 -5.16 1.43 9.26
N ARG A 71 -4.84 2.70 9.49
CA ARG A 71 -5.79 3.78 9.74
C ARG A 71 -5.75 4.80 8.61
N LEU A 72 -6.90 5.29 8.18
CA LEU A 72 -7.00 6.45 7.29
C LEU A 72 -6.71 7.71 8.10
N ILE A 73 -5.58 8.37 7.86
CA ILE A 73 -5.15 9.52 8.68
C ILE A 73 -5.23 10.86 7.95
N GLU A 74 -5.17 10.84 6.62
CA GLU A 74 -5.28 12.05 5.80
C GLU A 74 -6.00 11.75 4.48
N LEU A 75 -6.73 12.75 3.98
CA LEU A 75 -7.36 12.74 2.66
C LEU A 75 -6.69 13.79 1.78
N ALA A 76 -6.52 13.48 0.50
CA ALA A 76 -6.10 14.47 -0.48
C ALA A 76 -7.16 15.57 -0.62
N PRO A 77 -6.77 16.80 -1.03
CA PRO A 77 -7.72 17.89 -1.22
C PRO A 77 -8.87 17.50 -2.16
N GLY A 78 -10.10 17.65 -1.69
CA GLY A 78 -11.31 17.35 -2.47
C GLY A 78 -11.70 15.86 -2.51
N VAL A 79 -10.93 14.96 -1.90
CA VAL A 79 -11.27 13.54 -1.78
C VAL A 79 -12.05 13.30 -0.49
N THR A 80 -13.09 12.48 -0.58
CA THR A 80 -13.92 12.09 0.56
C THR A 80 -13.55 10.70 1.10
N ALA A 81 -13.85 10.43 2.36
CA ALA A 81 -13.66 9.09 2.95
C ALA A 81 -14.48 8.01 2.22
N GLU A 82 -15.65 8.36 1.71
CA GLU A 82 -16.49 7.45 0.92
C GLU A 82 -15.82 7.06 -0.40
N GLU A 83 -15.21 8.02 -1.11
CA GLU A 83 -14.46 7.73 -2.34
C GLU A 83 -13.28 6.80 -2.07
N VAL A 84 -12.54 7.02 -0.98
CA VAL A 84 -11.45 6.12 -0.57
C VAL A 84 -11.97 4.72 -0.28
N ARG A 85 -13.09 4.61 0.44
CA ARG A 85 -13.73 3.32 0.75
C ARG A 85 -14.18 2.58 -0.52
N ASN A 86 -14.72 3.30 -1.50
CA ASN A 86 -15.11 2.72 -2.79
C ASN A 86 -13.92 2.33 -3.68
N ARG A 87 -12.71 2.85 -3.38
CA ARG A 87 -11.46 2.58 -4.12
C ARG A 87 -10.46 1.73 -3.34
N THR A 88 -10.83 1.21 -2.17
CA THR A 88 -10.00 0.36 -1.31
C THR A 88 -10.74 -0.93 -0.99
N THR A 89 -10.11 -2.09 -1.19
CA THR A 89 -10.71 -3.39 -0.79
C THR A 89 -10.05 -4.00 0.44
N ALA A 90 -8.88 -3.50 0.85
CA ALA A 90 -8.26 -3.85 2.12
C ALA A 90 -9.12 -3.38 3.31
N ASN A 91 -9.04 -4.10 4.42
CA ASN A 91 -9.62 -3.67 5.67
C ASN A 91 -8.72 -2.58 6.31
N TYR A 92 -9.33 -1.47 6.71
CA TYR A 92 -8.70 -0.39 7.45
C TYR A 92 -9.70 0.22 8.43
N VAL A 93 -9.23 1.08 9.34
CA VAL A 93 -10.07 1.85 10.26
C VAL A 93 -9.99 3.35 9.96
N GLU A 94 -11.04 4.09 10.28
CA GLU A 94 -11.09 5.56 10.16
C GLU A 94 -10.78 6.21 11.51
#